data_AF-A0AAX2TD69-F1
#
_entry.id   AF-A0AAX2TD69-F1
#
_cell.length_a   1.000
_cell.length_b   1.000
_cell.length_c   1.000
_cell.angle_alpha   90.00
_cell.angle_beta   90.00
_cell.angle_gamma   90.00
#
_symmetry.space_group_name_H-M   'P 1'
#
loop_
_entity.id
_entity.type
_entity.pdbx_description
1 polymer ?
#
loop_
_entity_poly.entity_id
_entity_poly.type
_entity_poly.pdbx_seq_one_letter_code
_entity_poly.pdbx_strand_id
1 'polypeptide(L)'
;GRRMAKRVWRRERDLTGWMSLSRKPEMTWYGWDGDRLTTVQTDTTRIQTVYQPGSFAPLIRIETDNGEREKAQRRSLAEKLQQEGSEDGHGVVFPAELVRLLDRLEEEIRADRVSSESRAWLAQCGLTVEQLARQVEPEYTPARKVHFYHCDHRGLPLALISEDGNTAWRGEYDEWGNQLNEENPYYLHQPYRLPGQQHDEESGLYYNRNRYYDPLQGRYITQDPIGLAGGWNLYNYPLNPIIRMDPLGLYNLYQLLYDVWHDDSYGTSSIDITGSGDLISLGGHAGLGVAFAKKKGEMLSDICIYATACGHAGIGGGINAAITYSETKSLPASGVSNSVGVTVGGGVGGHFAYTYVVDVDNPESSTESVGIGAGVDASVMTLACRTWQECWVN
;
A
#
# COMPACT_ATOMS: atom_id res chain seq x y z
N GLY A 1 -6.50 10.37 0.10
CA GLY A 1 -5.30 10.93 -0.55
C GLY A 1 -4.20 11.18 0.47
N ARG A 2 -2.94 11.34 0.03
CA ARG A 2 -1.77 11.45 0.95
C ARG A 2 -1.89 12.68 1.86
N ARG A 3 -1.79 12.44 3.16
CA ARG A 3 -1.74 13.48 4.19
C ARG A 3 -0.38 14.16 4.14
N MET A 4 -0.35 15.47 3.98
CA MET A 4 0.89 16.27 3.96
C MET A 4 1.17 16.97 5.29
N ALA A 5 0.11 17.41 5.97
CA ALA A 5 0.20 18.04 7.27
C ALA A 5 -1.05 17.78 8.12
N LYS A 6 -0.89 17.81 9.45
CA LYS A 6 -1.95 17.75 10.45
C LYS A 6 -1.81 18.94 11.41
N ARG A 7 -2.94 19.50 11.84
CA ARG A 7 -3.05 20.57 12.83
C ARG A 7 -3.98 20.13 13.93
N VAL A 8 -3.51 20.16 15.17
CA VAL A 8 -4.27 19.70 16.33
C VAL A 8 -4.36 20.82 17.35
N TRP A 9 -5.58 21.19 17.73
CA TRP A 9 -5.83 22.12 18.83
C TRP A 9 -6.17 21.31 20.07
N ARG A 10 -5.28 21.35 21.07
CA ARG A 10 -5.53 20.63 22.33
C ARG A 10 -6.48 21.40 23.21
N ARG A 11 -7.30 20.68 23.97
CA ARG A 11 -8.16 21.28 24.99
C ARG A 11 -7.33 21.48 26.26
N GLU A 12 -7.07 22.74 26.60
CA GLU A 12 -6.26 23.12 27.76
C GLU A 12 -7.02 24.06 28.70
N ARG A 13 -6.58 24.11 29.96
CA ARG A 13 -7.15 25.05 30.93
C ARG A 13 -6.47 26.41 30.74
N ASP A 14 -7.25 27.44 30.44
CA ASP A 14 -6.72 28.79 30.30
C ASP A 14 -6.37 29.42 31.66
N LEU A 15 -5.80 30.63 31.60
CA LEU A 15 -5.44 31.42 32.79
C LEU A 15 -6.63 31.76 33.69
N THR A 16 -7.87 31.61 33.20
CA THR A 16 -9.10 31.83 33.95
C THR A 16 -9.70 30.54 34.50
N GLY A 17 -9.05 29.40 34.27
CA GLY A 17 -9.51 28.10 34.74
C GLY A 17 -10.52 27.41 33.83
N TRP A 18 -10.90 28.02 32.69
CA TRP A 18 -11.86 27.47 31.74
C TRP A 18 -11.16 26.55 30.74
N MET A 19 -11.86 25.49 30.31
CA MET A 19 -11.35 24.63 29.24
C MET A 19 -11.55 25.32 27.90
N SER A 20 -10.44 25.66 27.24
CA SER A 20 -10.43 26.28 25.91
C SER A 20 -9.51 25.51 24.97
N LEU A 21 -9.55 25.83 23.67
CA LEU A 21 -8.60 25.27 22.71
C LEU A 21 -7.28 26.04 22.79
N SER A 22 -6.17 25.33 22.54
CA SER A 22 -4.84 25.92 22.52
C SER A 22 -4.75 27.06 21.51
N ARG A 23 -4.02 28.13 21.85
CA ARG A 23 -3.90 29.30 20.95
C ARG A 23 -3.15 28.97 19.65
N LYS A 24 -2.17 28.06 19.73
CA LYS A 24 -1.43 27.55 18.58
C LYS A 24 -1.72 26.06 18.42
N PRO A 25 -1.93 25.58 17.18
CA PRO A 25 -2.04 24.16 16.94
C PRO A 25 -0.66 23.50 17.03
N GLU A 26 -0.66 22.23 17.43
CA GLU A 26 0.47 21.35 17.18
C GLU A 26 0.49 20.99 15.69
N MET A 27 1.65 21.16 15.07
CA MET A 27 1.87 20.88 13.66
C MET A 27 2.58 19.54 13.49
N THR A 28 2.08 18.72 12.57
CA THR A 28 2.79 17.52 12.12
C THR A 28 2.86 17.51 10.59
N TRP A 29 4.04 17.28 10.04
CA TRP A 29 4.30 17.14 8.61
C TRP A 29 4.63 15.70 8.25
N TYR A 30 4.21 15.29 7.06
CA TYR A 30 4.30 13.92 6.59
C TYR A 30 5.02 13.88 5.24
N GLY A 31 6.13 13.15 5.18
CA GLY A 31 6.90 12.91 3.96
C GLY A 31 6.72 11.48 3.46
N TRP A 32 6.49 11.33 2.15
CA TRP A 32 6.15 10.07 1.52
C TRP A 32 7.21 9.67 0.49
N ASP A 33 7.50 8.37 0.41
CA ASP A 33 8.23 7.73 -0.70
C ASP A 33 7.27 6.76 -1.41
N GLY A 34 6.84 7.12 -2.62
CA GLY A 34 5.73 6.44 -3.28
C GLY A 34 4.51 6.41 -2.35
N ASP A 35 4.07 5.22 -1.97
CA ASP A 35 2.90 5.02 -1.11
C ASP A 35 3.23 4.80 0.37
N ARG A 36 4.51 4.80 0.75
CA ARG A 36 4.95 4.62 2.13
C ARG A 36 5.22 5.95 2.82
N LEU A 37 4.77 6.08 4.07
CA LEU A 37 5.07 7.23 4.90
C LEU A 37 6.48 7.08 5.49
N THR A 38 7.46 7.81 4.95
CA THR A 38 8.86 7.66 5.38
C THR A 38 9.31 8.70 6.38
N THR A 39 8.60 9.82 6.51
CA THR A 39 8.95 10.89 7.44
C THR A 39 7.73 11.41 8.17
N VAL A 40 7.81 11.50 9.49
CA VAL A 40 6.89 12.27 10.34
C VAL A 40 7.73 13.33 11.06
N GLN A 41 7.35 14.59 10.93
CA GLN A 41 8.07 15.69 11.54
C GLN A 41 7.10 16.52 12.38
N THR A 42 7.51 16.85 13.60
CA THR A 42 6.86 17.82 14.47
C THR A 42 7.77 19.05 14.60
N ASP A 43 7.38 20.02 15.42
CA ASP A 43 8.23 21.17 15.73
C ASP A 43 9.52 20.76 16.46
N THR A 44 9.53 19.63 17.18
CA THR A 44 10.65 19.20 18.02
C THR A 44 11.45 18.05 17.42
N THR A 45 10.79 17.11 16.75
CA THR A 45 11.41 15.86 16.33
C THR A 45 11.09 15.51 14.89
N ARG A 46 12.05 14.83 14.24
CA ARG A 46 11.86 14.18 12.96
C ARG A 46 12.06 12.68 13.12
N ILE A 47 11.05 11.92 12.74
CA ILE A 47 11.06 10.46 12.71
C ILE A 47 11.13 10.02 11.26
N GLN A 48 12.14 9.24 10.91
CA GLN A 48 12.26 8.57 9.62
C GLN A 48 12.03 7.08 9.79
N THR A 49 11.24 6.48 8.90
CA THR A 49 10.94 5.05 8.92
C THR A 49 11.48 4.39 7.66
N VAL A 50 12.27 3.34 7.84
CA VAL A 50 12.75 2.45 6.78
C VAL A 50 11.85 1.23 6.76
N TYR A 51 11.41 0.84 5.57
CA TYR A 51 10.50 -0.29 5.34
C TYR A 51 11.23 -1.45 4.68
N GLN A 52 10.67 -2.65 4.84
CA GLN A 52 11.07 -3.79 4.04
C GLN A 52 10.78 -3.52 2.55
N PRO A 53 11.72 -3.83 1.63
CA PRO A 53 11.51 -3.65 0.20
C PRO A 53 10.21 -4.29 -0.29
N GLY A 54 9.42 -3.54 -1.07
CA GLY A 54 8.14 -4.01 -1.62
C GLY A 54 7.00 -4.19 -0.61
N SER A 55 7.23 -3.89 0.67
CA SER A 55 6.26 -4.11 1.75
C SER A 55 5.94 -2.80 2.49
N PHE A 56 4.88 -2.85 3.31
CA PHE A 56 4.51 -1.82 4.26
C PHE A 56 4.95 -2.14 5.69
N ALA A 57 5.66 -3.27 5.90
CA ALA A 57 6.26 -3.63 7.17
C ALA A 57 7.43 -2.69 7.50
N PRO A 58 7.36 -1.89 8.58
CA PRO A 58 8.46 -1.05 9.00
C PRO A 58 9.58 -1.91 9.62
N LEU A 59 10.83 -1.51 9.41
CA LEU A 59 12.03 -2.19 9.93
C LEU A 59 12.79 -1.33 10.93
N ILE A 60 13.03 -0.07 10.59
CA ILE A 60 13.88 0.82 11.39
C ILE A 60 13.18 2.16 11.55
N ARG A 61 13.16 2.66 12.78
CA ARG A 61 12.83 4.02 13.14
C ARG A 61 14.11 4.77 13.47
N ILE A 62 14.29 5.93 12.85
CA ILE A 62 15.38 6.85 13.16
C ILE A 62 14.76 8.15 13.64
N GLU A 63 14.99 8.49 14.89
CA GLU A 63 14.53 9.74 15.48
C GLU A 63 15.69 10.73 15.57
N THR A 64 15.44 11.97 15.16
CA THR A 64 16.42 13.05 15.19
C THR A 64 15.74 14.29 15.74
N ASP A 65 16.30 14.88 16.78
CA ASP A 65 15.85 16.16 17.30
C ASP A 65 16.07 17.26 16.25
N ASN A 66 15.09 18.14 16.05
CA ASN A 66 15.20 19.19 15.04
C ASN A 66 16.38 20.13 15.31
N GLY A 67 16.69 20.41 16.58
CA GLY A 67 17.88 21.18 16.96
C GLY A 67 19.20 20.51 16.57
N GLU A 68 19.30 19.17 16.63
CA GLU A 68 20.47 18.45 16.11
C GLU A 68 20.54 18.52 14.58
N ARG A 69 19.38 18.49 13.93
CA ARG A 69 19.27 18.61 12.47
C ARG A 69 19.69 20.00 11.97
N GLU A 70 19.37 21.05 12.71
CA GLU A 70 19.80 22.43 12.40
C GLU A 70 21.32 22.57 12.49
N LYS A 71 21.98 21.88 13.43
CA LYS A 71 23.46 21.83 13.48
C LYS A 71 24.09 21.16 12.26
N ALA A 72 23.35 20.28 11.58
CA ALA A 72 23.80 19.65 10.34
C ALA A 72 23.62 20.57 9.12
N GLN A 73 22.86 21.66 9.24
CA GLN A 73 22.71 22.65 8.19
C GLN A 73 23.96 23.53 8.16
N ARG A 74 24.85 23.23 7.21
CA ARG A 74 26.09 23.98 6.99
C ARG A 74 25.88 25.14 6.03
N ARG A 75 26.65 26.20 6.23
CA ARG A 75 26.80 27.25 5.22
C ARG A 75 27.78 26.80 4.15
N SER A 76 27.54 27.15 2.90
CA SER A 76 28.56 26.93 1.86
C SER A 76 29.79 27.80 2.12
N LEU A 77 30.93 27.42 1.53
CA LEU A 77 32.15 28.21 1.58
C LEU A 77 31.91 29.64 1.09
N ALA A 78 31.10 29.79 0.04
CA ALA A 78 30.69 31.11 -0.47
C ALA A 78 29.89 31.90 0.56
N GLU A 79 28.85 31.30 1.14
CA GLU A 79 28.00 31.96 2.14
C GLU A 79 28.78 32.40 3.38
N LYS A 80 29.70 31.56 3.84
CA LYS A 80 30.55 31.86 4.99
C LYS A 80 31.48 33.04 4.68
N LEU A 81 32.15 33.04 3.53
CA LEU A 81 33.04 34.13 3.13
C LEU A 81 32.28 35.46 2.89
N GLN A 82 31.05 35.39 2.38
CA GLN A 82 30.20 36.58 2.21
C GLN A 82 29.78 37.22 3.54
N GLN A 83 29.56 36.41 4.58
CA GLN A 83 29.25 36.88 5.93
C GLN A 83 30.49 37.39 6.68
N GLU A 84 31.61 36.70 6.57
CA GLU A 84 32.86 37.06 7.27
C GLU A 84 33.56 38.27 6.63
N GLY A 85 33.38 38.51 5.32
CA GLY A 85 33.93 39.67 4.61
C GLY A 85 33.21 40.99 4.89
N SER A 86 32.19 41.00 5.74
CA SER A 86 31.39 42.18 6.09
C SER A 86 31.79 42.71 7.47
N GLU A 87 32.79 43.59 7.53
CA GLU A 87 33.19 44.26 8.79
C GLU A 87 32.08 45.16 9.37
N ASP A 88 31.15 45.66 8.53
CA ASP A 88 30.12 46.63 8.91
C ASP A 88 28.68 46.07 8.99
N GLY A 89 28.51 44.74 8.96
CA GLY A 89 27.19 44.09 8.98
C GLY A 89 26.34 44.21 7.70
N HIS A 90 26.87 44.83 6.63
CA HIS A 90 26.29 44.80 5.29
C HIS A 90 26.89 43.64 4.49
N GLY A 91 26.14 42.53 4.38
CA GLY A 91 26.61 41.32 3.69
C GLY A 91 27.15 41.59 2.28
N VAL A 92 28.34 41.08 1.98
CA VAL A 92 28.96 41.20 0.66
C VAL A 92 28.28 40.22 -0.28
N VAL A 93 27.73 40.70 -1.40
CA VAL A 93 27.11 39.83 -2.41
C VAL A 93 28.16 39.45 -3.46
N PHE A 94 28.53 38.18 -3.51
CA PHE A 94 29.44 37.68 -4.55
C PHE A 94 28.74 37.54 -5.90
N PRO A 95 29.43 37.83 -7.01
CA PRO A 95 28.93 37.50 -8.34
C PRO A 95 28.69 35.99 -8.48
N ALA A 96 27.67 35.60 -9.27
CA ALA A 96 27.28 34.19 -9.44
C ALA A 96 28.43 33.28 -9.91
N GLU A 97 29.34 33.80 -10.73
CA GLU A 97 30.50 33.03 -11.21
C GLU A 97 31.48 32.70 -10.08
N LEU A 98 31.69 33.65 -9.15
CA LEU A 98 32.53 33.42 -7.98
C LEU A 98 31.89 32.41 -7.02
N VAL A 99 30.57 32.47 -6.83
CA VAL A 99 29.84 31.47 -6.05
C VAL A 99 30.02 30.08 -6.64
N ARG A 100 29.84 29.90 -7.96
CA ARG A 100 30.09 28.62 -8.65
C ARG A 100 31.53 28.12 -8.50
N LEU A 101 32.53 29.01 -8.52
CA LEU A 101 33.93 28.63 -8.32
C LEU A 101 34.17 28.16 -6.89
N LEU A 102 33.64 28.88 -5.90
CA LEU A 102 33.75 28.53 -4.49
C LEU A 102 33.02 27.23 -4.16
N ASP A 103 31.83 27.01 -4.73
CA ASP A 103 31.07 25.75 -4.57
C ASP A 103 31.85 24.55 -5.16
N ARG A 104 32.41 24.71 -6.37
CA ARG A 104 33.26 23.68 -7.00
C ARG A 104 34.50 23.40 -6.16
N LEU A 105 35.13 24.45 -5.65
CA LEU A 105 36.33 24.32 -4.83
C LEU A 105 36.02 23.65 -3.48
N GLU A 106 34.87 23.95 -2.87
CA GLU A 106 34.41 23.26 -1.67
C GLU A 106 34.22 21.76 -1.93
N GLU A 107 33.58 21.37 -3.04
CA GLU A 107 33.44 19.96 -3.43
C GLU A 107 34.80 19.28 -3.62
N GLU A 108 35.72 19.94 -4.32
CA GLU A 108 37.07 19.45 -4.56
C GLU A 108 37.89 19.27 -3.28
N ILE A 109 37.79 20.21 -2.33
CA ILE A 109 38.42 20.13 -1.01
C ILE A 109 37.84 18.98 -0.21
N ARG A 110 36.49 18.84 -0.17
CA ARG A 110 35.81 17.74 0.55
C ARG A 110 36.16 16.37 -0.03
N ALA A 111 36.35 16.29 -1.34
CA ALA A 111 36.73 15.05 -2.02
C ALA A 111 38.24 14.75 -1.94
N ASP A 112 39.03 15.58 -1.23
CA ASP A 112 40.50 15.53 -1.15
C ASP A 112 41.18 15.47 -2.53
N ARG A 113 40.59 16.16 -3.52
CA ARG A 113 40.98 16.08 -4.94
C ARG A 113 40.90 17.45 -5.61
N VAL A 114 41.63 18.43 -5.07
CA VAL A 114 41.70 19.79 -5.64
C VAL A 114 42.43 19.81 -6.97
N SER A 115 41.72 20.29 -8.01
CA SER A 115 42.20 20.31 -9.38
C SER A 115 43.38 21.27 -9.58
N SER A 116 44.16 21.06 -10.63
CA SER A 116 45.27 21.95 -10.97
C SER A 116 44.79 23.36 -11.33
N GLU A 117 43.61 23.49 -11.93
CA GLU A 117 42.97 24.76 -12.24
C GLU A 117 42.64 25.54 -10.97
N SER A 118 41.95 24.88 -10.02
CA SER A 118 41.64 25.44 -8.71
C SER A 118 42.89 25.86 -7.93
N ARG A 119 43.94 25.03 -7.94
CA ARG A 119 45.23 25.36 -7.29
C ARG A 119 45.90 26.58 -7.93
N ALA A 120 45.87 26.70 -9.26
CA ALA A 120 46.43 27.84 -9.96
C ALA A 120 45.65 29.13 -9.68
N TRP A 121 44.32 29.04 -9.65
CA TRP A 121 43.46 30.17 -9.28
C TRP A 121 43.71 30.63 -7.84
N LEU A 122 43.80 29.70 -6.88
CA LEU A 122 44.15 30.03 -5.49
C LEU A 122 45.51 30.70 -5.37
N ALA A 123 46.51 30.20 -6.09
CA ALA A 123 47.84 30.80 -6.12
C ALA A 123 47.82 32.24 -6.68
N GLN A 124 47.01 32.51 -7.71
CA GLN A 124 46.80 33.88 -8.23
C GLN A 124 46.16 34.79 -7.17
N CYS A 125 45.28 34.25 -6.34
CA CYS A 125 44.66 34.96 -5.22
C CYS A 125 45.56 35.06 -3.96
N GLY A 126 46.76 34.45 -3.97
CA GLY A 126 47.65 34.40 -2.80
C GLY A 126 47.16 33.50 -1.66
N LEU A 127 46.25 32.56 -1.97
CA LEU A 127 45.66 31.63 -1.02
C LEU A 127 46.21 30.21 -1.22
N THR A 128 46.20 29.43 -0.15
CA THR A 128 46.53 28.00 -0.16
C THR A 128 45.27 27.15 0.02
N VAL A 129 45.35 25.89 -0.41
CA VAL A 129 44.25 24.93 -0.22
C VAL A 129 43.99 24.73 1.28
N GLU A 130 45.04 24.66 2.09
CA GLU A 130 44.95 24.47 3.55
C GLU A 130 44.25 25.64 4.24
N GLN A 131 44.46 26.87 3.77
CA GLN A 131 43.77 28.06 4.29
C GLN A 131 42.27 27.99 4.01
N LEU A 132 41.86 27.62 2.79
CA LEU A 132 40.44 27.48 2.46
C LEU A 132 39.81 26.23 3.08
N ALA A 133 40.55 25.13 3.22
CA ALA A 133 40.07 23.94 3.90
C ALA A 133 39.70 24.21 5.36
N ARG A 134 40.40 25.14 6.03
CA ARG A 134 40.01 25.61 7.39
C ARG A 134 38.73 26.43 7.38
N GLN A 135 38.37 27.03 6.26
CA GLN A 135 37.13 27.78 6.12
C GLN A 135 35.92 26.89 5.80
N VAL A 136 36.12 25.74 5.16
CA VAL A 136 35.05 24.77 4.93
C VAL A 136 34.52 24.26 6.27
N GLU A 137 33.22 24.45 6.51
CA GLU A 137 32.58 23.93 7.72
C GLU A 137 32.59 22.39 7.71
N PRO A 138 33.03 21.74 8.81
CA PRO A 138 33.10 20.29 8.88
C PRO A 138 31.72 19.67 8.75
N GLU A 139 31.65 18.45 8.21
CA GLU A 139 30.39 17.72 8.14
C GLU A 139 29.98 17.26 9.54
N TYR A 140 28.89 17.83 10.05
CA TYR A 140 28.29 17.39 11.30
C TYR A 140 27.31 16.25 11.04
N THR A 141 27.55 15.10 11.67
CA THR A 141 26.57 14.01 11.68
C THR A 141 25.64 14.21 12.87
N PRO A 142 24.36 14.57 12.65
CA PRO A 142 23.44 14.82 13.76
C PRO A 142 23.20 13.57 14.56
N ALA A 143 23.16 13.71 15.89
CA ALA A 143 22.84 12.61 16.80
C ALA A 143 21.44 12.07 16.51
N ARG A 144 21.31 10.74 16.52
CA ARG A 144 20.05 10.04 16.19
C ARG A 144 19.80 8.94 17.20
N LYS A 145 18.53 8.68 17.49
CA LYS A 145 18.10 7.50 18.26
C LYS A 145 17.50 6.50 17.30
N VAL A 146 18.04 5.28 17.28
CA VAL A 146 17.56 4.22 16.39
C VAL A 146 16.76 3.19 17.17
N HIS A 147 15.64 2.76 16.60
CA HIS A 147 14.86 1.65 17.13
C HIS A 147 14.49 0.68 16.00
N PHE A 148 14.44 -0.61 16.32
CA PHE A 148 14.10 -1.67 15.40
C PHE A 148 12.66 -2.13 15.62
N TYR A 149 11.88 -2.15 14.56
CA TYR A 149 10.52 -2.67 14.57
C TYR A 149 10.54 -4.20 14.60
N HIS A 150 9.88 -4.77 15.59
CA HIS A 150 9.47 -6.16 15.57
C HIS A 150 8.00 -6.22 15.22
N CYS A 151 7.68 -6.83 14.09
CA CYS A 151 6.32 -6.93 13.57
C CYS A 151 5.81 -8.38 13.61
N ASP A 152 4.49 -8.55 13.57
CA ASP A 152 3.86 -9.84 13.30
C ASP A 152 4.01 -10.24 11.81
N HIS A 153 3.43 -11.38 11.42
CA HIS A 153 3.48 -11.89 10.03
C HIS A 153 2.78 -10.98 9.00
N ARG A 154 1.94 -10.04 9.46
CA ARG A 154 1.25 -9.05 8.62
C ARG A 154 2.09 -7.78 8.47
N GLY A 155 3.09 -7.57 9.32
CA GLY A 155 3.82 -6.31 9.39
C GLY A 155 3.20 -5.29 10.35
N LEU A 156 2.31 -5.72 11.25
CA LEU A 156 1.83 -4.90 12.38
C LEU A 156 2.95 -4.80 13.44
N PRO A 157 3.39 -3.60 13.83
CA PRO A 157 4.37 -3.42 14.90
C PRO A 157 3.89 -3.97 16.25
N LEU A 158 4.64 -4.91 16.83
CA LEU A 158 4.43 -5.45 18.17
C LEU A 158 5.39 -4.86 19.19
N ALA A 159 6.63 -4.52 18.78
CA ALA A 159 7.61 -3.91 19.67
C ALA A 159 8.60 -3.00 18.93
N LEU A 160 9.20 -2.08 19.67
CA LEU A 160 10.39 -1.32 19.29
C LEU A 160 11.54 -1.70 20.21
N ILE A 161 12.65 -2.14 19.62
CA ILE A 161 13.87 -2.52 20.33
C ILE A 161 14.92 -1.42 20.14
N SER A 162 15.56 -0.97 21.22
CA SER A 162 16.66 0.01 21.14
C SER A 162 17.94 -0.65 20.62
N GLU A 163 18.96 0.16 20.31
CA GLU A 163 20.29 -0.33 19.90
C GLU A 163 20.95 -1.24 20.95
N ASP A 164 20.62 -1.04 22.23
CA ASP A 164 21.11 -1.87 23.34
C ASP A 164 20.34 -3.19 23.53
N GLY A 165 19.32 -3.45 22.70
CA GLY A 165 18.48 -4.65 22.80
C GLY A 165 17.32 -4.55 23.80
N ASN A 166 17.07 -3.38 24.38
CA ASN A 166 15.97 -3.18 25.33
C ASN A 166 14.64 -2.95 24.60
N THR A 167 13.53 -3.47 25.14
CA THR A 167 12.19 -3.15 24.66
C THR A 167 11.82 -1.74 25.07
N ALA A 168 11.81 -0.82 24.11
CA ALA A 168 11.51 0.59 24.34
C ALA A 168 10.01 0.91 24.23
N TRP A 169 9.28 0.09 23.47
CA TRP A 169 7.83 0.15 23.33
C TRP A 169 7.30 -1.23 22.96
N ARG A 170 6.12 -1.61 23.43
CA ARG A 170 5.40 -2.82 23.05
C ARG A 170 3.89 -2.58 23.00
N GLY A 171 3.23 -3.16 22.00
CA GLY A 171 1.78 -3.12 21.84
C GLY A 171 1.20 -4.52 21.68
N GLU A 172 0.00 -4.72 22.21
CA GLU A 172 -0.78 -5.94 22.01
C GLU A 172 -2.07 -5.59 21.29
N TYR A 173 -2.45 -6.41 20.31
CA TYR A 173 -3.52 -6.10 19.37
C TYR A 173 -4.44 -7.29 19.14
N ASP A 174 -5.69 -7.00 18.79
CA ASP A 174 -6.59 -8.01 18.22
C ASP A 174 -6.40 -8.17 16.70
N GLU A 175 -7.21 -9.03 16.08
CA GLU A 175 -7.15 -9.34 14.65
C GLU A 175 -7.47 -8.12 13.78
N TRP A 176 -8.30 -7.20 14.27
CA TRP A 176 -8.73 -5.99 13.58
C TRP A 176 -7.78 -4.81 13.81
N GLY A 177 -6.71 -5.01 14.60
CA GLY A 177 -5.70 -4.01 14.89
C GLY A 177 -6.04 -3.08 16.04
N ASN A 178 -7.09 -3.37 16.85
CA ASN A 178 -7.35 -2.61 18.08
C ASN A 178 -6.22 -2.84 19.06
N GLN A 179 -5.63 -1.77 19.59
CA GLN A 179 -4.62 -1.85 20.63
C GLN A 179 -5.29 -2.18 21.96
N LEU A 180 -5.04 -3.38 22.47
CA LEU A 180 -5.59 -3.88 23.73
C LEU A 180 -4.73 -3.45 24.93
N ASN A 181 -3.41 -3.41 24.73
CA ASN A 181 -2.46 -3.02 25.75
C ASN A 181 -1.26 -2.28 25.13
N GLU A 182 -0.62 -1.43 25.93
CA GLU A 182 0.58 -0.69 25.55
C GLU A 182 1.55 -0.59 26.73
N GLU A 183 2.80 -0.99 26.49
CA GLU A 183 3.93 -0.75 27.39
C GLU A 183 4.87 0.28 26.74
N ASN A 184 4.92 1.49 27.28
CA ASN A 184 5.69 2.59 26.70
C ASN A 184 6.46 3.39 27.77
N PRO A 185 7.50 2.81 28.40
CA PRO A 185 8.23 3.45 29.50
C PRO A 185 8.99 4.72 29.09
N TYR A 186 9.24 4.92 27.79
CA TYR A 186 10.00 6.05 27.25
C TYR A 186 9.14 7.06 26.48
N TYR A 187 7.80 6.95 26.56
CA TYR A 187 6.85 7.85 25.89
C TYR A 187 7.12 8.01 24.38
N LEU A 188 7.51 6.92 23.71
CA LEU A 188 7.77 6.90 22.28
C LEU A 188 6.46 7.03 21.51
N HIS A 189 6.42 7.98 20.57
CA HIS A 189 5.26 8.16 19.69
C HIS A 189 5.23 7.08 18.59
N GLN A 190 4.45 6.01 18.74
CA GLN A 190 4.29 4.93 17.74
C GLN A 190 2.89 4.97 17.09
N PRO A 191 2.74 5.61 15.91
CA PRO A 191 1.43 5.73 15.28
C PRO A 191 1.07 4.55 14.38
N TYR A 192 2.02 3.71 13.96
CA TYR A 192 1.73 2.66 12.98
C TYR A 192 0.79 1.58 13.55
N ARG A 193 -0.12 1.10 12.71
CA ARG A 193 -1.07 0.02 12.99
C ARG A 193 -0.93 -1.05 11.92
N LEU A 194 -2.03 -1.65 11.44
CA LEU A 194 -1.96 -2.57 10.29
C LEU A 194 -1.29 -1.88 9.10
N PRO A 195 -0.73 -2.63 8.13
CA PRO A 195 -0.04 -2.07 6.99
C PRO A 195 -0.78 -0.90 6.33
N GLY A 196 -0.06 0.20 6.10
CA GLY A 196 -0.61 1.45 5.54
C GLY A 196 -1.30 2.38 6.56
N GLN A 197 -1.59 1.89 7.77
CA GLN A 197 -2.41 2.59 8.75
C GLN A 197 -1.60 3.38 9.79
N GLN A 198 -2.12 4.54 10.17
CA GLN A 198 -1.60 5.40 11.23
C GLN A 198 -2.74 5.78 12.19
N HIS A 199 -2.57 5.53 13.49
CA HIS A 199 -3.51 5.95 14.50
C HIS A 199 -3.50 7.48 14.67
N ASP A 200 -4.69 8.08 14.53
CA ASP A 200 -4.94 9.47 14.87
C ASP A 200 -5.65 9.52 16.24
N GLU A 201 -4.86 9.73 17.30
CA GLU A 201 -5.30 9.78 18.70
C GLU A 201 -6.50 10.72 18.90
N GLU A 202 -6.57 11.82 18.16
CA GLU A 202 -7.63 12.82 18.30
C GLU A 202 -9.01 12.31 17.88
N SER A 203 -9.03 11.30 17.02
CA SER A 203 -10.25 10.69 16.49
C SER A 203 -10.47 9.25 16.97
N GLY A 204 -9.42 8.57 17.42
CA GLY A 204 -9.38 7.12 17.64
C GLY A 204 -9.38 6.29 16.36
N LEU A 205 -9.46 6.92 15.19
CA LEU A 205 -9.51 6.24 13.89
C LEU A 205 -8.11 6.06 13.31
N TYR A 206 -7.99 5.09 12.42
CA TYR A 206 -6.73 4.81 11.74
C TYR A 206 -6.77 5.38 10.33
N TYR A 207 -5.95 6.40 10.08
CA TYR A 207 -5.75 6.95 8.76
C TYR A 207 -5.07 5.91 7.87
N ASN A 208 -5.74 5.50 6.80
CA ASN A 208 -5.26 4.53 5.83
C ASN A 208 -5.31 5.11 4.42
N ARG A 209 -4.43 6.08 4.15
CA ARG A 209 -4.20 6.79 2.88
C ARG A 209 -5.46 7.37 2.21
N ASN A 210 -6.31 6.52 1.67
CA ASN A 210 -7.54 6.88 0.98
C ASN A 210 -8.77 6.93 1.88
N ARG A 211 -8.74 6.25 3.03
CA ARG A 211 -9.89 6.15 3.94
C ARG A 211 -9.45 6.20 5.41
N TYR A 212 -10.42 6.40 6.28
CA TYR A 212 -10.28 6.21 7.72
C TYR A 212 -10.92 4.88 8.12
N TYR A 213 -10.15 4.07 8.83
CA TYR A 213 -10.55 2.77 9.35
C TYR A 213 -10.93 2.88 10.82
N ASP A 214 -12.07 2.30 11.18
CA ASP A 214 -12.52 2.13 12.55
C ASP A 214 -12.22 0.68 13.00
N PRO A 215 -11.22 0.48 13.87
CA PRO A 215 -10.83 -0.86 14.30
C PRO A 215 -11.90 -1.50 15.18
N LEU A 216 -12.75 -0.74 15.90
CA LEU A 216 -13.82 -1.30 16.73
C LEU A 216 -14.93 -1.93 15.89
N GLN A 217 -15.12 -1.44 14.67
CA GLN A 217 -16.13 -1.95 13.73
C GLN A 217 -15.54 -2.88 12.66
N GLY A 218 -14.21 -2.99 12.58
CA GLY A 218 -13.50 -3.76 11.57
C GLY A 218 -13.74 -3.26 10.14
N ARG A 219 -13.93 -1.95 9.93
CA ARG A 219 -14.33 -1.40 8.62
C ARG A 219 -13.91 0.05 8.39
N TYR A 220 -14.00 0.50 7.15
CA TYR A 220 -13.85 1.92 6.82
C TYR A 220 -15.11 2.72 7.14
N ILE A 221 -14.93 3.98 7.53
CA ILE A 221 -16.04 4.91 7.82
C ILE A 221 -16.52 5.68 6.59
N THR A 222 -15.83 5.57 5.46
CA THR A 222 -16.16 6.22 4.19
C THR A 222 -16.19 5.19 3.06
N GLN A 223 -17.03 5.43 2.06
CA GLN A 223 -17.12 4.59 0.86
C GLN A 223 -15.78 4.50 0.12
N ASP A 224 -15.53 3.37 -0.52
CA ASP A 224 -14.35 3.15 -1.35
C ASP A 224 -14.30 4.15 -2.51
N PRO A 225 -13.24 4.97 -2.64
CA PRO A 225 -13.09 5.89 -3.76
C PRO A 225 -13.05 5.23 -5.14
N ILE A 226 -12.67 3.95 -5.24
CA ILE A 226 -12.73 3.19 -6.51
C ILE A 226 -14.11 2.57 -6.76
N GLY A 227 -15.09 2.85 -5.89
CA GLY A 227 -16.47 2.41 -6.03
C GLY A 227 -16.58 0.89 -6.05
N LEU A 228 -17.42 0.37 -6.94
CA LEU A 228 -17.68 -1.07 -7.05
C LEU A 228 -16.45 -1.90 -7.49
N ALA A 229 -15.38 -1.26 -7.99
CA ALA A 229 -14.12 -1.96 -8.25
C ALA A 229 -13.42 -2.42 -6.95
N GLY A 230 -13.75 -1.81 -5.81
CA GLY A 230 -13.34 -2.25 -4.47
C GLY A 230 -14.20 -3.38 -3.88
N GLY A 231 -15.21 -3.83 -4.63
CA GLY A 231 -16.20 -4.81 -4.20
C GLY A 231 -17.53 -4.18 -3.80
N TRP A 232 -18.49 -5.06 -3.48
CA TRP A 232 -19.89 -4.69 -3.25
C TRP A 232 -20.12 -3.93 -1.94
N ASN A 233 -19.34 -4.26 -0.91
CA ASN A 233 -19.36 -3.53 0.34
C ASN A 233 -18.30 -2.42 0.29
N LEU A 234 -18.75 -1.20 0.00
CA LEU A 234 -17.90 -0.01 -0.13
C LEU A 234 -17.17 0.38 1.16
N TYR A 235 -17.55 -0.19 2.30
CA TYR A 235 -16.94 0.10 3.60
C TYR A 235 -16.01 -1.02 4.07
N ASN A 236 -15.86 -2.10 3.30
CA ASN A 236 -15.20 -3.30 3.76
C ASN A 236 -13.70 -3.11 3.98
N TYR A 237 -13.20 -3.61 5.12
CA TYR A 237 -11.81 -4.04 5.25
C TYR A 237 -11.74 -5.55 4.92
N PRO A 238 -10.61 -6.10 4.43
CA PRO A 238 -10.50 -7.52 4.14
C PRO A 238 -11.14 -8.42 5.22
N LEU A 239 -12.04 -9.32 4.79
CA LEU A 239 -12.83 -10.18 5.69
C LEU A 239 -11.97 -11.14 6.51
N ASN A 240 -10.74 -11.39 6.06
CA ASN A 240 -9.73 -12.15 6.79
C ASN A 240 -8.46 -11.30 6.95
N PRO A 241 -8.40 -10.44 7.98
CA PRO A 241 -7.26 -9.54 8.22
C PRO A 241 -6.01 -10.29 8.72
N ILE A 242 -6.09 -11.61 8.91
CA ILE A 242 -4.95 -12.46 9.30
C ILE A 242 -4.07 -12.75 8.08
N ILE A 243 -4.66 -12.94 6.91
CA ILE A 243 -3.93 -13.28 5.67
C ILE A 243 -4.03 -12.20 4.58
N ARG A 244 -5.01 -11.28 4.68
CA ARG A 244 -5.20 -10.19 3.73
C ARG A 244 -5.07 -8.84 4.41
N MET A 245 -4.53 -7.89 3.65
CA MET A 245 -4.26 -6.54 4.14
C MET A 245 -4.68 -5.54 3.06
N ASP A 246 -5.03 -4.33 3.46
CA ASP A 246 -5.33 -3.23 2.55
C ASP A 246 -4.43 -2.02 2.84
N PRO A 247 -3.16 -2.02 2.37
CA PRO A 247 -2.20 -0.96 2.71
C PRO A 247 -2.49 0.39 2.05
N LEU A 248 -3.39 0.43 1.08
CA LEU A 248 -3.73 1.64 0.34
C LEU A 248 -5.07 2.22 0.75
N GLY A 249 -5.85 1.52 1.58
CA GLY A 249 -7.24 1.87 1.82
C GLY A 249 -8.09 1.72 0.56
N LEU A 250 -7.71 0.83 -0.36
CA LEU A 250 -8.38 0.52 -1.62
C LEU A 250 -8.40 -1.00 -1.77
N TYR A 251 -9.12 -1.69 -0.88
CA TYR A 251 -9.32 -3.12 -1.01
C TYR A 251 -9.98 -3.39 -2.35
N ASN A 252 -9.21 -3.96 -3.28
CA ASN A 252 -9.62 -4.11 -4.66
C ASN A 252 -10.15 -5.54 -4.88
N LEU A 253 -11.11 -5.68 -5.79
CA LEU A 253 -11.48 -6.97 -6.37
C LEU A 253 -10.23 -7.69 -6.95
N TYR A 254 -9.21 -6.91 -7.32
CA TYR A 254 -7.89 -7.37 -7.73
C TYR A 254 -7.12 -8.17 -6.67
N GLN A 255 -7.31 -8.01 -5.36
CA GLN A 255 -6.63 -8.83 -4.34
C GLN A 255 -7.33 -10.19 -4.19
N LEU A 256 -8.64 -10.22 -4.41
CA LEU A 256 -9.40 -11.46 -4.60
C LEU A 256 -8.86 -12.22 -5.82
N LEU A 257 -8.62 -11.53 -6.93
CA LEU A 257 -7.92 -12.10 -8.09
C LEU A 257 -6.46 -12.43 -7.72
N TYR A 258 -5.71 -11.58 -7.03
CA TYR A 258 -4.28 -11.77 -6.77
C TYR A 258 -3.98 -13.05 -5.98
N ASP A 259 -4.86 -13.42 -5.04
CA ASP A 259 -4.78 -14.67 -4.28
C ASP A 259 -5.06 -15.91 -5.15
N VAL A 260 -5.84 -15.76 -6.23
CA VAL A 260 -6.04 -16.80 -7.27
C VAL A 260 -4.81 -16.94 -8.15
N TRP A 261 -4.13 -15.83 -8.42
CA TRP A 261 -2.96 -15.78 -9.29
C TRP A 261 -1.62 -16.12 -8.57
N HIS A 262 -1.62 -16.25 -7.24
CA HIS A 262 -0.42 -16.49 -6.40
C HIS A 262 -0.32 -17.87 -5.77
N ASP A 263 -1.32 -18.74 -5.95
CA ASP A 263 -1.17 -20.14 -5.55
C ASP A 263 -0.28 -20.88 -6.57
N ASP A 264 0.44 -21.89 -6.11
CA ASP A 264 1.43 -22.69 -6.86
C ASP A 264 0.78 -23.66 -7.89
N SER A 265 -0.43 -23.31 -8.29
CA SER A 265 -1.47 -24.08 -8.94
C SER A 265 -1.62 -23.67 -10.42
N TYR A 266 -1.94 -24.64 -11.28
CA TYR A 266 -2.43 -24.35 -12.63
C TYR A 266 -3.81 -23.70 -12.50
N GLY A 267 -4.02 -22.56 -13.15
CA GLY A 267 -5.23 -21.78 -12.97
C GLY A 267 -5.63 -21.03 -14.23
N THR A 268 -6.92 -21.09 -14.53
CA THR A 268 -7.55 -20.26 -15.56
C THR A 268 -8.67 -19.49 -14.93
N SER A 269 -8.62 -18.16 -15.04
CA SER A 269 -9.68 -17.26 -14.59
C SER A 269 -10.47 -16.76 -15.80
N SER A 270 -11.79 -16.77 -15.73
CA SER A 270 -12.62 -16.24 -16.81
C SER A 270 -13.74 -15.32 -16.34
N ILE A 271 -14.20 -14.48 -17.27
CA ILE A 271 -15.39 -13.65 -17.10
C ILE A 271 -16.37 -14.00 -18.22
N ASP A 272 -17.59 -14.40 -17.85
CA ASP A 272 -18.66 -14.78 -18.77
C ASP A 272 -19.85 -13.82 -18.69
N ILE A 273 -20.53 -13.63 -19.81
CA ILE A 273 -21.93 -13.19 -19.84
C ILE A 273 -22.78 -14.43 -20.09
N THR A 274 -23.59 -14.81 -19.11
CA THR A 274 -24.45 -16.00 -19.18
C THR A 274 -25.91 -15.60 -19.22
N GLY A 275 -26.68 -16.16 -20.14
CA GLY A 275 -28.14 -16.07 -20.15
C GLY A 275 -28.76 -17.45 -19.91
N SER A 276 -29.69 -17.54 -18.97
CA SER A 276 -30.42 -18.76 -18.65
C SER A 276 -31.93 -18.58 -18.77
N GLY A 277 -32.63 -19.65 -19.11
CA GLY A 277 -34.08 -19.71 -19.12
C GLY A 277 -34.57 -21.11 -18.77
N ASP A 278 -35.26 -21.24 -17.64
CA ASP A 278 -35.69 -22.53 -17.12
C ASP A 278 -37.21 -22.61 -16.95
N LEU A 279 -37.76 -23.79 -17.25
CA LEU A 279 -39.13 -24.15 -16.93
C LEU A 279 -39.11 -25.45 -16.11
N ILE A 280 -39.77 -25.43 -14.95
CA ILE A 280 -39.79 -26.46 -13.89
C ILE A 280 -39.36 -27.85 -14.42
N SER A 281 -38.15 -28.27 -14.03
CA SER A 281 -37.48 -29.56 -14.28
C SER A 281 -36.46 -29.63 -15.41
N LEU A 282 -36.53 -28.81 -16.47
CA LEU A 282 -35.59 -28.86 -17.60
C LEU A 282 -35.34 -27.46 -18.17
N GLY A 283 -34.07 -27.13 -18.42
CA GLY A 283 -33.67 -25.81 -18.89
C GLY A 283 -32.32 -25.81 -19.57
N GLY A 284 -31.89 -24.63 -19.99
CA GLY A 284 -30.62 -24.45 -20.67
C GLY A 284 -30.05 -23.06 -20.45
N HIS A 285 -28.71 -22.99 -20.47
CA HIS A 285 -28.02 -21.72 -20.47
C HIS A 285 -26.92 -21.70 -21.52
N ALA A 286 -26.64 -20.50 -22.03
CA ALA A 286 -25.50 -20.25 -22.90
C ALA A 286 -24.67 -19.12 -22.32
N GLY A 287 -23.36 -19.26 -22.39
CA GLY A 287 -22.38 -18.27 -21.94
C GLY A 287 -21.36 -17.99 -23.03
N LEU A 288 -20.87 -16.76 -23.07
CA LEU A 288 -19.69 -16.38 -23.82
C LEU A 288 -18.73 -15.69 -22.86
N GLY A 289 -17.45 -16.06 -22.92
CA GLY A 289 -16.45 -15.53 -22.01
C GLY A 289 -15.06 -15.42 -22.60
N VAL A 290 -14.23 -14.72 -21.83
CA VAL A 290 -12.79 -14.65 -22.04
C VAL A 290 -12.11 -15.28 -20.84
N ALA A 291 -11.23 -16.22 -21.09
CA ALA A 291 -10.37 -16.88 -20.12
C ALA A 291 -8.93 -16.38 -20.25
N PHE A 292 -8.28 -16.21 -19.12
CA PHE A 292 -6.84 -15.95 -19.02
C PHE A 292 -6.22 -17.11 -18.26
N ALA A 293 -5.29 -17.82 -18.91
CA ALA A 293 -4.64 -18.98 -18.35
C ALA A 293 -3.20 -18.68 -17.96
N LYS A 294 -2.74 -19.22 -16.83
CA LYS A 294 -1.36 -19.07 -16.37
C LYS A 294 -0.64 -20.41 -16.27
N LYS A 295 0.52 -20.52 -16.92
CA LYS A 295 1.45 -21.63 -16.72
C LYS A 295 2.28 -21.42 -15.46
N LYS A 296 2.59 -22.53 -14.77
CA LYS A 296 3.38 -22.51 -13.55
C LYS A 296 4.74 -21.83 -13.77
N GLY A 297 5.03 -20.78 -13.01
CA GLY A 297 6.31 -20.05 -13.07
C GLY A 297 6.44 -18.98 -14.16
N GLU A 298 5.41 -18.73 -14.97
CA GLU A 298 5.44 -17.70 -16.03
C GLU A 298 4.58 -16.47 -15.70
N MET A 299 4.99 -15.31 -16.23
CA MET A 299 4.34 -14.01 -16.02
C MET A 299 3.33 -13.65 -17.12
N LEU A 300 3.36 -14.35 -18.27
CA LEU A 300 2.47 -14.13 -19.41
C LEU A 300 1.41 -15.22 -19.51
N SER A 301 0.20 -14.82 -19.88
CA SER A 301 -1.00 -15.67 -19.90
C SER A 301 -1.45 -15.99 -21.33
N ASP A 302 -1.93 -17.22 -21.54
CA ASP A 302 -2.67 -17.58 -22.75
C ASP A 302 -4.07 -16.93 -22.65
N ILE A 303 -4.55 -16.29 -23.72
CA ILE A 303 -5.88 -15.70 -23.78
C ILE A 303 -6.77 -16.63 -24.59
N CYS A 304 -7.89 -17.04 -24.01
CA CYS A 304 -8.88 -17.87 -24.69
C CYS A 304 -10.22 -17.16 -24.77
N ILE A 305 -10.89 -17.26 -25.92
CA ILE A 305 -12.30 -16.93 -26.03
C ILE A 305 -13.04 -18.26 -26.11
N TYR A 306 -14.14 -18.36 -25.36
CA TYR A 306 -14.95 -19.56 -25.39
C TYR A 306 -16.44 -19.25 -25.35
N ALA A 307 -17.21 -20.17 -25.92
CA ALA A 307 -18.66 -20.24 -25.81
C ALA A 307 -19.03 -21.55 -25.12
N THR A 308 -19.98 -21.49 -24.20
CA THR A 308 -20.47 -22.65 -23.46
C THR A 308 -21.97 -22.76 -23.63
N ALA A 309 -22.46 -23.98 -23.85
CA ALA A 309 -23.88 -24.29 -23.83
C ALA A 309 -24.11 -25.46 -22.87
N CYS A 310 -25.06 -25.29 -21.95
CA CYS A 310 -25.36 -26.28 -20.93
C CYS A 310 -26.85 -26.61 -20.89
N GLY A 311 -27.16 -27.89 -20.74
CA GLY A 311 -28.48 -28.37 -20.38
C GLY A 311 -28.55 -28.66 -18.88
N HIS A 312 -29.71 -28.40 -18.26
CA HIS A 312 -29.92 -28.58 -16.83
C HIS A 312 -31.13 -29.45 -16.52
N ALA A 313 -31.02 -30.20 -15.43
CA ALA A 313 -32.13 -30.92 -14.82
C ALA A 313 -32.09 -30.76 -13.31
N GLY A 314 -33.23 -30.46 -12.68
CA GLY A 314 -33.30 -30.23 -11.23
C GLY A 314 -34.58 -29.58 -10.75
N ILE A 315 -34.55 -29.11 -9.50
CA ILE A 315 -35.69 -28.44 -8.86
C ILE A 315 -35.44 -26.95 -8.90
N GLY A 316 -36.35 -26.22 -9.54
CA GLY A 316 -36.27 -24.77 -9.64
C GLY A 316 -36.46 -24.24 -11.05
N GLY A 317 -36.31 -22.94 -11.19
CA GLY A 317 -36.26 -22.29 -12.49
C GLY A 317 -36.21 -20.77 -12.39
N GLY A 318 -35.61 -20.17 -13.40
CA GLY A 318 -35.40 -18.74 -13.48
C GLY A 318 -35.18 -18.26 -14.90
N ILE A 319 -35.20 -16.93 -15.06
CA ILE A 319 -34.65 -16.26 -16.22
C ILE A 319 -33.69 -15.22 -15.67
N ASN A 320 -32.41 -15.38 -15.96
CA ASN A 320 -31.38 -14.48 -15.47
C ASN A 320 -30.29 -14.24 -16.51
N ALA A 321 -29.63 -13.09 -16.35
CA ALA A 321 -28.41 -12.75 -17.04
C ALA A 321 -27.35 -12.41 -15.99
N ALA A 322 -26.20 -13.09 -16.03
CA ALA A 322 -25.17 -12.98 -15.02
C ALA A 322 -23.80 -12.70 -15.62
N ILE A 323 -23.00 -11.93 -14.88
CA ILE A 323 -21.55 -11.93 -15.03
C ILE A 323 -21.02 -13.04 -14.13
N THR A 324 -20.32 -14.01 -14.71
CA THR A 324 -19.79 -15.16 -13.99
C THR A 324 -18.28 -15.12 -13.98
N TYR A 325 -17.70 -15.34 -12.81
CA TYR A 325 -16.27 -15.57 -12.64
C TYR A 325 -16.04 -17.07 -12.45
N SER A 326 -15.07 -17.65 -13.16
CA SER A 326 -14.75 -19.08 -13.05
C SER A 326 -13.26 -19.33 -12.87
N GLU A 327 -12.91 -20.35 -12.10
CA GLU A 327 -11.56 -20.86 -11.87
C GLU A 327 -11.44 -22.32 -12.28
N THR A 328 -10.48 -22.65 -13.15
CA THR A 328 -10.26 -24.03 -13.62
C THR A 328 -8.87 -24.53 -13.24
N LYS A 329 -8.79 -25.79 -12.78
CA LYS A 329 -7.52 -26.44 -12.36
C LYS A 329 -6.60 -26.89 -13.50
N SER A 330 -7.02 -26.76 -14.75
CA SER A 330 -6.21 -27.06 -15.92
C SER A 330 -6.10 -25.84 -16.85
N LEU A 331 -5.06 -25.86 -17.68
CA LEU A 331 -4.92 -24.91 -18.77
C LEU A 331 -5.96 -25.21 -19.87
N PRO A 332 -6.69 -24.22 -20.39
CA PRO A 332 -7.54 -24.38 -21.55
C PRO A 332 -6.68 -24.67 -22.78
N ALA A 333 -7.20 -25.53 -23.64
CA ALA A 333 -6.61 -25.87 -24.92
C ALA A 333 -7.65 -25.67 -26.01
N SER A 334 -7.28 -25.04 -27.12
CA SER A 334 -8.18 -24.86 -28.26
C SER A 334 -8.86 -26.17 -28.64
N GLY A 335 -10.19 -26.16 -28.73
CA GLY A 335 -10.95 -27.38 -28.97
C GLY A 335 -12.35 -27.36 -28.35
N VAL A 336 -12.90 -28.55 -28.18
CA VAL A 336 -14.23 -28.76 -27.59
C VAL A 336 -14.09 -29.66 -26.38
N SER A 337 -14.60 -29.22 -25.23
CA SER A 337 -14.65 -30.02 -24.00
C SER A 337 -16.10 -30.23 -23.55
N ASN A 338 -16.31 -31.28 -22.76
CA ASN A 338 -17.59 -31.58 -22.14
C ASN A 338 -17.40 -31.60 -20.63
N SER A 339 -18.33 -31.00 -19.89
CA SER A 339 -18.26 -30.98 -18.43
C SER A 339 -19.62 -31.29 -17.81
N VAL A 340 -19.60 -31.85 -16.61
CA VAL A 340 -20.80 -32.19 -15.84
C VAL A 340 -20.67 -31.68 -14.42
N GLY A 341 -21.77 -31.27 -13.80
CA GLY A 341 -21.67 -30.66 -12.48
C GLY A 341 -22.98 -30.33 -11.81
N VAL A 342 -22.91 -29.42 -10.84
CA VAL A 342 -24.06 -28.88 -10.10
C VAL A 342 -24.00 -27.36 -10.03
N THR A 343 -25.15 -26.71 -10.19
CA THR A 343 -25.34 -25.29 -9.96
C THR A 343 -26.42 -25.07 -8.91
N VAL A 344 -26.24 -24.06 -8.08
CA VAL A 344 -27.21 -23.62 -7.09
C VAL A 344 -27.33 -22.11 -7.21
N GLY A 345 -28.54 -21.64 -7.47
CA GLY A 345 -28.81 -20.23 -7.71
C GLY A 345 -30.07 -19.75 -7.01
N GLY A 346 -30.11 -18.45 -6.68
CA GLY A 346 -31.24 -17.85 -5.99
C GLY A 346 -31.27 -16.33 -6.04
N GLY A 347 -32.47 -15.76 -6.19
CA GLY A 347 -32.75 -14.33 -6.03
C GLY A 347 -33.93 -13.80 -6.84
N VAL A 348 -34.43 -12.62 -6.45
CA VAL A 348 -35.56 -11.94 -7.10
C VAL A 348 -35.16 -10.50 -7.42
N GLY A 349 -35.18 -10.13 -8.71
CA GLY A 349 -34.72 -8.82 -9.19
C GLY A 349 -33.18 -8.73 -9.33
N GLY A 350 -32.45 -9.50 -8.53
CA GLY A 350 -31.05 -9.85 -8.69
C GLY A 350 -30.82 -11.28 -8.23
N HIS A 351 -29.83 -11.96 -8.82
CA HIS A 351 -29.58 -13.39 -8.67
C HIS A 351 -28.10 -13.66 -8.35
N PHE A 352 -27.85 -14.64 -7.48
CA PHE A 352 -26.53 -15.21 -7.20
C PHE A 352 -26.54 -16.71 -7.54
N ALA A 353 -25.53 -17.19 -8.26
CA ALA A 353 -25.30 -18.61 -8.54
C ALA A 353 -23.88 -19.05 -8.16
N TYR A 354 -23.79 -20.28 -7.64
CA TYR A 354 -22.55 -21.03 -7.52
C TYR A 354 -22.62 -22.26 -8.42
N THR A 355 -21.58 -22.51 -9.20
CA THR A 355 -21.51 -23.66 -10.12
C THR A 355 -20.19 -24.40 -9.91
N TYR A 356 -20.26 -25.72 -9.87
CA TYR A 356 -19.11 -26.61 -9.83
C TYR A 356 -19.25 -27.64 -10.95
N VAL A 357 -18.26 -27.72 -11.85
CA VAL A 357 -18.23 -28.70 -12.95
C VAL A 357 -16.91 -29.44 -13.00
N VAL A 358 -16.94 -30.67 -13.49
CA VAL A 358 -15.77 -31.52 -13.75
C VAL A 358 -15.72 -31.81 -15.25
N ASP A 359 -14.53 -31.72 -15.83
CA ASP A 359 -14.31 -32.11 -17.22
C ASP A 359 -14.44 -33.63 -17.38
N VAL A 360 -15.30 -34.05 -18.30
CA VAL A 360 -15.60 -35.47 -18.56
C VAL A 360 -14.39 -36.18 -19.17
N ASP A 361 -13.64 -35.47 -20.01
CA ASP A 361 -12.50 -35.99 -20.74
C ASP A 361 -11.20 -35.85 -19.92
N ASN A 362 -11.20 -35.01 -18.87
CA ASN A 362 -10.11 -34.85 -17.90
C ASN A 362 -10.62 -34.74 -16.45
N PRO A 363 -10.83 -35.87 -15.74
CA PRO A 363 -11.44 -35.86 -14.39
C PRO A 363 -10.61 -35.17 -13.30
N GLU A 364 -9.34 -34.88 -13.54
CA GLU A 364 -8.48 -34.09 -12.64
C GLU A 364 -8.70 -32.58 -12.81
N SER A 365 -9.40 -32.17 -13.87
CA SER A 365 -9.78 -30.79 -14.12
C SER A 365 -11.21 -30.52 -13.65
N SER A 366 -11.33 -29.59 -12.70
CA SER A 366 -12.59 -29.06 -12.24
C SER A 366 -12.62 -27.54 -12.37
N THR A 367 -13.80 -27.00 -12.61
CA THR A 367 -14.07 -25.56 -12.67
C THR A 367 -15.07 -25.17 -11.59
N GLU A 368 -14.70 -24.15 -10.81
CA GLU A 368 -15.53 -23.52 -9.80
C GLU A 368 -15.93 -22.12 -10.27
N SER A 369 -17.21 -21.79 -10.20
CA SER A 369 -17.74 -20.53 -10.72
C SER A 369 -18.71 -19.86 -9.75
N VAL A 370 -18.64 -18.53 -9.71
CA VAL A 370 -19.58 -17.67 -8.97
C VAL A 370 -20.15 -16.62 -9.93
N GLY A 371 -21.47 -16.60 -10.06
CA GLY A 371 -22.21 -15.70 -10.95
C GLY A 371 -23.12 -14.76 -10.19
N ILE A 372 -23.19 -13.51 -10.65
CA ILE A 372 -24.11 -12.49 -10.13
C ILE A 372 -24.77 -11.75 -11.29
N GLY A 373 -26.07 -11.48 -11.15
CA GLY A 373 -26.85 -11.03 -12.28
C GLY A 373 -28.18 -10.39 -11.94
N ALA A 374 -28.85 -9.93 -12.99
CA ALA A 374 -30.24 -9.49 -12.92
C ALA A 374 -31.16 -10.61 -13.38
N GLY A 375 -32.31 -10.75 -12.72
CA GLY A 375 -33.28 -11.79 -13.06
C GLY A 375 -33.98 -12.34 -11.84
N VAL A 376 -34.67 -13.45 -12.07
CA VAL A 376 -35.27 -14.28 -11.02
C VAL A 376 -34.69 -15.67 -11.16
N ASP A 377 -34.27 -16.26 -10.04
CA ASP A 377 -33.86 -17.65 -10.00
C ASP A 377 -34.08 -18.23 -8.61
N ALA A 378 -34.34 -19.53 -8.57
CA ALA A 378 -34.35 -20.33 -7.37
C ALA A 378 -34.15 -21.76 -7.82
N SER A 379 -32.90 -22.21 -7.88
CA SER A 379 -32.52 -23.42 -8.58
C SER A 379 -31.47 -24.23 -7.83
N VAL A 380 -31.65 -25.56 -7.86
CA VAL A 380 -30.61 -26.55 -7.59
C VAL A 380 -30.66 -27.53 -8.75
N MET A 381 -29.66 -27.48 -9.62
CA MET A 381 -29.67 -28.24 -10.87
C MET A 381 -28.36 -28.97 -11.11
N THR A 382 -28.46 -30.13 -11.74
CA THR A 382 -27.33 -30.78 -12.39
C THR A 382 -27.14 -30.19 -13.78
N LEU A 383 -25.89 -29.98 -14.20
CA LEU A 383 -25.56 -29.45 -15.51
C LEU A 383 -24.80 -30.47 -16.35
N ALA A 384 -25.07 -30.48 -17.64
CA ALA A 384 -24.21 -31.07 -18.66
C ALA A 384 -23.90 -30.01 -19.71
N CYS A 385 -22.62 -29.69 -19.85
CA CYS A 385 -22.11 -28.55 -20.60
C CYS A 385 -21.21 -29.00 -21.74
N ARG A 386 -21.24 -28.22 -22.82
CA ARG A 386 -20.29 -28.31 -23.91
C ARG A 386 -19.68 -26.94 -24.14
N THR A 387 -18.35 -26.89 -24.17
CA THR A 387 -17.58 -25.65 -24.33
C THR A 387 -16.75 -25.72 -25.59
N TRP A 388 -16.84 -24.69 -26.43
CA TRP A 388 -15.99 -24.46 -27.60
C TRP A 388 -15.04 -23.33 -27.27
N GLN A 389 -13.73 -23.57 -27.37
CA GLN A 389 -12.71 -22.59 -27.00
C GLN A 389 -11.62 -22.46 -28.05
N GLU A 390 -11.15 -21.23 -28.25
CA GLU A 390 -9.99 -20.90 -29.06
C GLU A 390 -9.01 -20.07 -28.22
N CYS A 391 -7.78 -20.56 -28.10
CA CYS A 391 -6.73 -19.99 -27.28
C CYS A 391 -5.57 -19.48 -28.13
N TRP A 392 -5.09 -18.28 -27.80
CA TRP A 392 -3.90 -17.66 -28.35
C TRP A 392 -2.83 -17.54 -27.27
N VAL A 393 -1.64 -18.03 -27.59
CA VAL A 393 -0.42 -17.86 -26.79
C VAL A 393 0.20 -16.52 -27.17
N ASN A 394 0.63 -15.73 -26.18
CA ASN A 394 1.49 -14.56 -26.41
C ASN A 394 2.96 -14.93 -26.19
#